data_AF-A0A2A2RXX2-F1
#
_entry.id   AF-A0A2A2RXX2-F1
#
_cell.length_a   1.000
_cell.length_b   1.000
_cell.length_c   1.000
_cell.angle_alpha   90.00
_cell.angle_beta   90.00
_cell.angle_gamma   90.00
#
_symmetry.space_group_name_H-M   'P 1'
#
loop_
_entity.id
_entity.type
_entity.pdbx_description
1 polymer ?
#
loop_
_entity_poly.entity_id
_entity_poly.type
_entity_poly.pdbx_seq_one_letter_code
_entity_poly.pdbx_strand_id
1 'polypeptide(L)'
;MEFGPGKFDDWCVFLTCPGAPAYAPSDREYFAELRHLATRQGNHKVYDDFVQVFDRTGPELNQAVLAHIASLAAGYRRDAVVAERLLCILYAGMIAEENKANAKLGKRIKRLGVYQVLIEGVPPEVAAEFSKGRPWQELDAECQQRGF
;
A
#
# COMPACT_ATOMS: atom_id res chain seq x y z
N MET A 1 19.80 -10.78 -20.08
CA MET A 1 18.97 -9.86 -19.28
C MET A 1 18.56 -8.75 -20.22
N GLU A 2 17.34 -8.82 -20.75
CA GLU A 2 16.75 -7.73 -21.53
C GLU A 2 15.47 -7.32 -20.82
N PHE A 3 15.37 -6.03 -20.52
CA PHE A 3 14.17 -5.41 -19.98
C PHE A 3 13.53 -4.60 -21.11
N GLY A 4 12.35 -5.02 -21.56
CA GLY A 4 11.53 -4.28 -22.51
C GLY A 4 10.45 -3.48 -21.79
N PRO A 5 10.00 -2.33 -22.34
CA PRO A 5 8.99 -1.49 -21.70
C PRO A 5 7.59 -2.08 -21.92
N GLY A 6 7.05 -2.71 -20.87
CA GLY A 6 5.70 -3.28 -20.84
C GLY A 6 4.69 -2.34 -20.18
N LYS A 7 3.53 -2.17 -20.83
CA LYS A 7 2.34 -1.46 -20.33
C LYS A 7 2.00 -1.92 -18.91
N PHE A 8 1.81 -0.95 -17.99
CA PHE A 8 1.02 -0.85 -16.74
C PHE A 8 0.50 -2.10 -15.95
N ASP A 9 0.74 -3.33 -16.37
CA ASP A 9 0.32 -4.60 -15.74
C ASP A 9 1.49 -5.36 -15.08
N ASP A 10 2.74 -5.09 -15.44
CA ASP A 10 3.91 -5.82 -14.90
C ASP A 10 4.26 -5.46 -13.44
N TRP A 11 3.74 -4.35 -12.92
CA TRP A 11 3.98 -3.91 -11.54
C TRP A 11 3.13 -4.67 -10.51
N CYS A 12 2.04 -5.31 -10.95
CA CYS A 12 1.14 -6.07 -10.08
C CYS A 12 1.59 -7.52 -9.80
N VAL A 13 2.75 -7.96 -10.31
CA VAL A 13 3.05 -9.40 -10.47
C VAL A 13 4.29 -9.91 -9.72
N PHE A 14 5.02 -9.09 -8.96
CA PHE A 14 6.27 -9.56 -8.31
C PHE A 14 6.15 -10.04 -6.86
N LEU A 15 4.94 -10.24 -6.33
CA LEU A 15 4.72 -11.14 -5.18
C LEU A 15 4.32 -12.54 -5.67
N THR A 16 4.98 -13.05 -6.70
CA THR A 16 4.88 -14.47 -7.02
C THR A 16 5.86 -15.23 -6.14
N CYS A 17 5.31 -15.94 -5.15
CA CYS A 17 5.82 -17.29 -4.92
C CYS A 17 5.87 -17.99 -6.30
N PRO A 18 6.99 -18.60 -6.71
CA PRO A 18 7.08 -19.23 -8.02
C PRO A 18 5.90 -20.19 -8.25
N GLY A 19 5.03 -19.91 -9.23
CA GLY A 19 3.94 -20.79 -9.67
C GLY A 19 2.49 -20.39 -9.31
N ALA A 20 2.24 -19.24 -8.68
CA ALA A 20 0.87 -18.75 -8.43
C ALA A 20 0.42 -17.72 -9.49
N PRO A 21 -0.85 -17.72 -9.94
CA PRO A 21 -1.37 -16.72 -10.88
C PRO A 21 -1.34 -15.31 -10.28
N ALA A 22 -1.15 -14.31 -11.15
CA ALA A 22 -1.16 -12.90 -10.79
C ALA A 22 -2.53 -12.49 -10.26
N TYR A 23 -2.66 -12.32 -8.94
CA TYR A 23 -3.87 -11.81 -8.30
C TYR A 23 -3.54 -10.50 -7.59
N ALA A 24 -4.06 -9.40 -8.12
CA ALA A 24 -4.00 -8.09 -7.50
C ALA A 24 -5.26 -7.90 -6.63
N PRO A 25 -5.15 -7.89 -5.30
CA PRO A 25 -6.31 -7.68 -4.43
C PRO A 25 -6.83 -6.26 -4.58
N SER A 26 -8.14 -6.10 -4.47
CA SER A 26 -8.81 -4.81 -4.45
C SER A 26 -8.50 -4.04 -3.15
N ASP A 27 -8.67 -2.71 -3.20
CA ASP A 27 -8.52 -1.81 -2.04
C ASP A 27 -9.33 -2.29 -0.83
N ARG A 28 -10.55 -2.77 -1.07
CA ARG A 28 -11.41 -3.38 -0.05
C ARG A 28 -10.77 -4.59 0.62
N GLU A 29 -10.24 -5.52 -0.17
CA GLU A 29 -9.71 -6.80 0.32
C GLU A 29 -8.47 -6.58 1.17
N TYR A 30 -7.49 -5.82 0.67
CA TYR A 30 -6.26 -5.61 1.44
C TYR A 30 -6.50 -4.67 2.64
N PHE A 31 -7.44 -3.72 2.59
CA PHE A 31 -7.81 -2.95 3.77
C PHE A 31 -8.49 -3.80 4.85
N ALA A 32 -9.30 -4.78 4.48
CA ALA A 32 -9.89 -5.71 5.43
C ALA A 32 -8.81 -6.55 6.11
N GLU A 33 -7.88 -7.13 5.34
CA GLU A 33 -6.74 -7.87 5.88
C GLU A 33 -5.84 -7.00 6.76
N LEU A 34 -5.57 -5.76 6.33
CA LEU A 34 -4.78 -4.79 7.10
C LEU A 34 -5.42 -4.50 8.45
N ARG A 35 -6.74 -4.34 8.50
CA ARG A 35 -7.49 -4.18 9.75
C ARG A 35 -7.37 -5.42 10.64
N HIS A 36 -7.47 -6.62 10.07
CA HIS A 36 -7.31 -7.88 10.83
C HIS A 36 -5.88 -8.12 11.34
N LEU A 37 -4.87 -7.63 10.62
CA LEU A 37 -3.49 -7.63 11.12
C LEU A 37 -3.37 -6.65 12.30
N ALA A 38 -3.92 -5.45 12.14
CA ALA A 38 -3.85 -4.38 13.12
C ALA A 38 -4.56 -4.70 14.44
N THR A 39 -5.68 -5.43 14.42
CA THR A 39 -6.34 -5.89 15.66
C THR A 39 -5.46 -6.82 16.50
N ARG A 40 -4.49 -7.51 15.89
CA ARG A 40 -3.61 -8.48 16.56
C ARG A 40 -2.26 -7.87 16.96
N GLN A 41 -1.80 -6.85 16.23
CA GLN A 41 -0.43 -6.33 16.30
C GLN A 41 -0.36 -4.86 16.73
N GLY A 42 -1.50 -4.16 16.71
CA GLY A 42 -1.65 -2.76 17.05
C GLY A 42 -1.73 -1.86 15.82
N ASN A 43 -2.75 -0.98 15.78
CA ASN A 43 -2.98 -0.06 14.67
C ASN A 43 -1.80 0.86 14.38
N HIS A 44 -1.26 1.51 15.42
CA HIS A 44 -0.12 2.42 15.26
C HIS A 44 1.12 1.69 14.75
N LYS A 45 1.41 0.49 15.26
CA LYS A 45 2.54 -0.31 14.76
C LYS A 45 2.43 -0.58 13.25
N VAL A 46 1.27 -1.05 12.80
CA VAL A 46 1.04 -1.35 11.37
C VAL A 46 1.14 -0.07 10.53
N TYR A 47 0.59 1.04 11.03
CA TYR A 47 0.66 2.32 10.36
C TYR A 47 2.11 2.84 10.25
N ASP A 48 2.87 2.81 11.34
CA ASP A 48 4.25 3.30 11.39
C ASP A 48 5.17 2.48 10.47
N ASP A 49 5.00 1.15 10.43
CA ASP A 49 5.72 0.28 9.50
C ASP A 49 5.33 0.58 8.04
N PHE A 50 4.05 0.83 7.77
CA PHE A 50 3.61 1.29 6.45
C PHE A 50 4.22 2.65 6.07
N VAL A 51 4.27 3.63 6.98
CA VAL A 51 4.86 4.95 6.71
C VAL A 51 6.34 4.82 6.37
N GLN A 52 7.08 3.93 7.03
CA GLN A 52 8.48 3.66 6.68
C GLN A 52 8.61 3.16 5.23
N VAL A 53 7.70 2.31 4.76
CA VAL A 53 7.69 1.86 3.36
C VAL A 53 7.28 3.00 2.42
N PHE A 54 6.24 3.76 2.77
CA PHE A 54 5.75 4.92 2.04
C PHE A 54 6.87 5.94 1.78
N ASP A 55 7.64 6.31 2.81
CA ASP A 55 8.69 7.32 2.70
C ASP A 55 9.83 6.88 1.76
N ARG A 56 10.07 5.57 1.68
CA ARG A 56 11.10 4.97 0.81
C ARG A 56 10.60 4.64 -0.60
N THR A 57 9.31 4.79 -0.85
CA THR A 57 8.69 4.42 -2.14
C THR A 57 8.87 5.54 -3.16
N GLY A 58 9.46 5.22 -4.32
CA GLY A 58 9.53 6.09 -5.49
C GLY A 58 8.71 5.51 -6.66
N PRO A 59 8.91 6.03 -7.88
CA PRO A 59 8.22 5.54 -9.08
C PRO A 59 8.77 4.21 -9.61
N GLU A 60 9.88 3.71 -9.08
CA GLU A 60 10.51 2.48 -9.56
C GLU A 60 10.60 1.40 -8.46
N LEU A 61 10.71 0.14 -8.90
CA LEU A 61 10.88 -1.00 -8.03
C LEU A 61 12.28 -0.93 -7.43
N ASN A 62 12.36 -1.04 -6.12
CA ASN A 62 13.60 -0.95 -5.38
C ASN A 62 13.76 -2.17 -4.48
N GLN A 63 14.75 -2.99 -4.79
CA GLN A 63 15.04 -4.20 -4.01
C GLN A 63 15.40 -3.89 -2.55
N ALA A 64 15.96 -2.71 -2.26
CA ALA A 64 16.24 -2.28 -0.89
C ALA A 64 14.94 -2.03 -0.11
N VAL A 65 13.87 -1.58 -0.76
CA VAL A 65 12.55 -1.41 -0.14
C VAL A 65 11.92 -2.79 0.14
N LEU A 66 12.03 -3.73 -0.79
CA LEU A 66 11.57 -5.11 -0.58
C LEU A 66 12.30 -5.79 0.59
N ALA A 67 13.63 -5.65 0.65
CA ALA A 67 14.43 -6.17 1.77
C ALA A 67 14.05 -5.49 3.10
N HIS A 68 13.74 -4.19 3.06
CA HIS A 68 13.25 -3.47 4.23
C HIS A 68 11.88 -3.97 4.68
N ILE A 69 10.96 -4.25 3.76
CA ILE A 69 9.65 -4.85 4.06
C ILE A 69 9.83 -6.21 4.75
N ALA A 70 10.68 -7.09 4.21
CA ALA A 70 10.97 -8.39 4.82
C ALA A 70 11.51 -8.24 6.26
N SER A 71 12.38 -7.25 6.48
CA SER A 71 12.91 -6.92 7.81
C SER A 71 11.83 -6.42 8.78
N LEU A 72 10.92 -5.55 8.34
CA LEU A 72 9.79 -5.08 9.16
C LEU A 72 8.84 -6.24 9.50
N ALA A 73 8.52 -7.05 8.49
CA ALA A 73 7.60 -8.18 8.60
C ALA A 73 8.07 -9.23 9.60
N ALA A 74 9.38 -9.49 9.70
CA ALA A 74 9.94 -10.39 10.71
C ALA A 74 9.52 -10.02 12.16
N GLY A 75 9.31 -8.72 12.44
CA GLY A 75 8.83 -8.23 13.72
C GLY A 75 7.40 -8.64 14.10
N TYR A 76 6.60 -9.10 13.13
CA TYR A 76 5.21 -9.54 13.32
C TYR A 76 5.11 -11.02 13.78
N ARG A 77 6.23 -11.74 13.87
CA ARG A 77 6.32 -13.13 14.33
C ARG A 77 5.39 -14.07 13.54
N ARG A 78 4.31 -14.56 14.17
CA ARG A 78 3.34 -15.47 13.57
C ARG A 78 2.61 -14.86 12.37
N ASP A 79 2.59 -13.53 12.30
CA ASP A 79 1.95 -12.78 11.22
C ASP A 79 2.94 -12.25 10.18
N ALA A 80 4.22 -12.65 10.25
CA ALA A 80 5.26 -12.15 9.36
C ALA A 80 4.90 -12.28 7.87
N VAL A 81 4.43 -13.46 7.45
CA VAL A 81 4.05 -13.70 6.05
C VAL A 81 2.90 -12.80 5.60
N VAL A 82 1.92 -12.57 6.47
CA VAL A 82 0.77 -11.71 6.16
C VAL A 82 1.19 -10.24 6.10
N ALA A 83 2.02 -9.79 7.04
CA ALA A 83 2.56 -8.44 7.08
C ALA A 83 3.43 -8.14 5.87
N GLU A 84 4.34 -9.05 5.51
CA GLU A 84 5.20 -8.93 4.32
C GLU A 84 4.35 -8.78 3.04
N ARG A 85 3.38 -9.67 2.86
CA ARG A 85 2.47 -9.63 1.71
C ARG A 85 1.72 -8.30 1.62
N LEU A 86 1.11 -7.85 2.73
CA LEU A 86 0.34 -6.60 2.75
C LEU A 86 1.21 -5.37 2.47
N LEU A 87 2.40 -5.29 3.08
CA LEU A 87 3.32 -4.19 2.86
C LEU A 87 3.84 -4.17 1.41
N CYS A 88 4.10 -5.33 0.80
CA CYS A 88 4.49 -5.42 -0.60
C CYS A 88 3.32 -5.08 -1.55
N ILE A 89 2.07 -5.45 -1.25
CA ILE A 89 0.88 -5.00 -2.00
C ILE A 89 0.77 -3.48 -1.96
N LEU A 90 0.88 -2.88 -0.76
CA LEU A 90 0.83 -1.44 -0.59
C LEU A 90 1.98 -0.75 -1.32
N TYR A 91 3.18 -1.31 -1.27
CA TYR A 91 4.35 -0.81 -1.99
C TYR A 91 4.11 -0.80 -3.52
N ALA A 92 3.67 -1.92 -4.09
CA ALA A 92 3.35 -2.01 -5.51
C ALA A 92 2.23 -1.03 -5.90
N GLY A 93 1.19 -0.92 -5.07
CA GLY A 93 0.09 0.03 -5.27
C GLY A 93 0.57 1.49 -5.26
N MET A 94 1.49 1.84 -4.37
CA MET A 94 2.08 3.18 -4.33
C MET A 94 2.92 3.49 -5.57
N ILE A 95 3.72 2.53 -6.05
CA ILE A 95 4.47 2.70 -7.31
C ILE A 95 3.51 2.91 -8.49
N ALA A 96 2.43 2.14 -8.57
CA ALA A 96 1.42 2.29 -9.62
C ALA A 96 0.78 3.69 -9.61
N GLU A 97 0.48 4.25 -8.43
CA GLU A 97 -0.05 5.61 -8.31
C GLU A 97 0.97 6.69 -8.71
N GLU A 98 2.26 6.52 -8.40
CA GLU A 98 3.32 7.44 -8.83
C GLU A 98 3.48 7.48 -10.37
N ASN A 99 3.25 6.35 -11.05
CA ASN A 99 3.38 6.25 -12.50
C ASN A 99 2.11 6.58 -13.27
N LYS A 100 0.99 6.80 -12.57
CA LYS A 100 -0.29 7.06 -13.22
C LYS A 100 -0.28 8.43 -13.87
N ALA A 101 -0.47 8.47 -15.19
CA ALA A 101 -0.50 9.71 -15.95
C ALA A 101 -1.53 10.68 -15.35
N ASN A 102 -1.11 11.92 -15.11
CA ASN A 102 -1.91 12.99 -14.50
C ASN A 102 -2.31 12.75 -13.03
N ALA A 103 -1.71 11.79 -12.32
CA ALA A 103 -1.89 11.68 -10.88
C ALA A 103 -1.39 12.96 -10.18
N LYS A 104 -2.28 13.59 -9.42
CA LYS A 104 -1.96 14.82 -8.66
C LYS A 104 -1.49 14.52 -7.24
N LEU A 105 -1.99 13.44 -6.64
CA LEU A 105 -1.64 13.03 -5.27
C LEU A 105 -0.52 11.98 -5.23
N GLY A 106 -0.32 11.21 -6.30
CA GLY A 106 0.58 10.07 -6.32
C GLY A 106 0.26 9.07 -5.19
N LYS A 107 1.30 8.51 -4.57
CA LYS A 107 1.19 7.54 -3.48
C LYS A 107 0.43 8.04 -2.23
N ARG A 108 0.26 9.36 -2.06
CA ARG A 108 -0.47 9.94 -0.90
C ARG A 108 -1.90 9.42 -0.81
N ILE A 109 -2.52 9.05 -1.93
CA ILE A 109 -3.87 8.47 -1.92
C ILE A 109 -3.93 7.12 -1.19
N LYS A 110 -2.87 6.31 -1.30
CA LYS A 110 -2.78 5.04 -0.58
C LYS A 110 -2.56 5.28 0.91
N ARG A 111 -1.74 6.27 1.27
CA ARG A 111 -1.58 6.69 2.67
C ARG A 111 -2.88 7.20 3.29
N LEU A 112 -3.69 7.94 2.54
CA LEU A 112 -5.00 8.40 3.01
C LEU A 112 -5.91 7.23 3.39
N GLY A 113 -6.09 6.25 2.50
CA GLY A 113 -6.92 5.08 2.78
C GLY A 113 -6.38 4.23 3.96
N VAL A 114 -5.05 4.03 4.03
CA VAL A 114 -4.43 3.32 5.16
C VAL A 114 -4.63 4.07 6.48
N TYR A 115 -4.48 5.39 6.49
CA TYR A 115 -4.72 6.22 7.69
C TYR A 115 -6.18 6.13 8.15
N GLN A 116 -7.13 6.23 7.22
CA GLN A 116 -8.55 6.09 7.52
C GLN A 116 -8.86 4.75 8.20
N VAL A 117 -8.32 3.65 7.68
CA VAL A 117 -8.57 2.31 8.23
C VAL A 117 -7.90 2.09 9.59
N LEU A 118 -6.62 2.47 9.71
CA LEU A 118 -5.82 2.13 10.89
C LEU A 118 -5.97 3.14 12.03
N ILE A 119 -5.99 4.44 11.70
CA ILE A 119 -5.97 5.51 12.69
C ILE A 119 -7.39 6.00 12.99
N GLU A 120 -8.21 6.20 11.97
CA GLU A 120 -9.57 6.73 12.15
C GLU A 120 -10.61 5.62 12.38
N GLY A 121 -10.24 4.35 12.20
CA GLY A 121 -11.14 3.22 12.39
C GLY A 121 -12.26 3.15 11.34
N VAL A 122 -12.10 3.82 10.21
CA VAL A 122 -13.06 3.80 9.10
C VAL A 122 -13.17 2.36 8.57
N PRO A 123 -14.40 1.84 8.31
CA PRO A 123 -14.56 0.52 7.74
C PRO A 123 -13.82 0.40 6.38
N PRO A 124 -13.13 -0.74 6.11
CA PRO A 124 -12.41 -0.98 4.86
C PRO A 124 -13.21 -0.66 3.60
N GLU A 125 -14.49 -1.05 3.60
CA GLU A 125 -15.46 -0.79 2.53
C GLU A 125 -15.62 0.71 2.24
N VAL A 126 -15.70 1.52 3.30
CA VAL A 126 -15.90 2.96 3.19
C VAL A 126 -14.62 3.65 2.76
N ALA A 127 -13.47 3.25 3.31
CA ALA A 127 -12.17 3.79 2.94
C ALA A 127 -11.80 3.49 1.47
N ALA A 128 -12.13 2.29 0.97
CA ALA A 128 -11.89 1.89 -0.42
C ALA A 128 -12.69 2.72 -1.44
N GLU A 129 -13.87 3.21 -1.05
CA GLU A 129 -14.73 4.02 -1.92
C GLU A 129 -14.51 5.53 -1.74
N PHE A 130 -13.86 5.95 -0.65
CA PHE A 130 -13.77 7.36 -0.24
C PHE A 130 -13.22 8.30 -1.30
N SER A 131 -12.23 7.85 -2.09
CA SER A 131 -11.57 8.69 -3.08
C SER A 131 -12.29 8.73 -4.44
N LYS A 132 -13.25 7.82 -4.67
CA LYS A 132 -13.89 7.68 -5.99
C LYS A 132 -14.76 8.89 -6.31
N GLY A 133 -14.51 9.49 -7.47
CA GLY A 133 -15.28 10.64 -7.96
C GLY A 133 -15.01 11.97 -7.24
N ARG A 134 -14.13 11.99 -6.22
CA ARG A 134 -13.80 13.23 -5.51
C ARG A 134 -12.73 14.04 -6.28
N PRO A 135 -12.84 15.38 -6.32
CA PRO A 135 -11.78 16.23 -6.86
C PRO A 135 -10.47 16.04 -6.11
N TRP A 136 -9.36 16.08 -6.84
CA TRP A 136 -8.04 15.87 -6.25
C TRP A 136 -7.68 16.94 -5.20
N GLN A 137 -8.20 18.16 -5.34
CA GLN A 137 -7.98 19.25 -4.38
C GLN A 137 -8.60 18.96 -3.02
N GLU A 138 -9.78 18.33 -3.00
CA GLU A 138 -10.41 17.89 -1.75
C GLU A 138 -9.56 16.80 -1.09
N LEU A 139 -9.11 15.82 -1.88
CA LEU A 139 -8.26 14.74 -1.38
C LEU A 139 -6.91 15.25 -0.87
N ASP A 140 -6.33 16.27 -1.52
CA ASP A 140 -5.10 16.91 -1.08
C ASP A 140 -5.30 17.61 0.27
N ALA A 141 -6.41 18.34 0.43
CA ALA A 141 -6.76 18.97 1.71
C ALA A 141 -6.95 17.92 2.83
N GLU A 142 -7.59 16.79 2.53
CA GLU A 142 -7.76 15.67 3.48
C GLU A 142 -6.41 15.09 3.92
N CYS A 143 -5.43 14.97 3.02
CA CYS A 143 -4.08 14.53 3.36
C CYS A 143 -3.38 15.58 4.25
N GLN A 144 -3.44 16.86 3.87
CA GLN A 144 -2.80 17.95 4.62
C GLN A 144 -3.36 18.07 6.05
N GLN A 145 -4.68 17.93 6.22
CA GLN A 145 -5.32 17.94 7.55
C GLN A 145 -4.81 16.82 8.47
N ARG A 146 -4.34 15.71 7.90
CA ARG A 146 -3.76 14.56 8.62
C ARG A 146 -2.23 14.64 8.72
N GLY A 147 -1.63 15.72 8.23
CA GLY A 147 -0.21 16.01 8.36
C GLY A 147 0.68 15.32 7.32
N PHE A 148 0.17 14.99 6.13
CA PHE A 148 0.97 14.39 5.05
C PHE A 148 0.54 14.78 3.63
#